data_AF-A0A075R100-F1
#
_entry.id   AF-A0A075R100-F1
#
_cell.length_a   1.000
_cell.length_b   1.000
_cell.length_c   1.000
_cell.angle_alpha   90.00
_cell.angle_beta   90.00
_cell.angle_gamma   90.00
#
_symmetry.space_group_name_H-M   'P 1'
#
loop_
_entity.id
_entity.type
_entity.pdbx_description
1 polymer ?
#
loop_
_entity_poly.entity_id
_entity_poly.type
_entity_poly.pdbx_seq_one_letter_code
_entity_poly.pdbx_strand_id
1 'polypeptide(L)' 'MNCMEKDFWDATMKEETTVKPEIANEIIRHLQGQWAFYNQMGMKDEAVRIGHLADELRVASGQKVQNK' A
#
# COMPACT_ATOMS: atom_id res chain seq x y z
N MET A 1 16.04 -12.80 28.66
CA MET A 1 16.31 -11.83 27.59
C MET A 1 16.51 -10.48 28.24
N ASN A 2 17.70 -9.91 28.15
CA ASN A 2 17.98 -8.61 28.79
C ASN A 2 17.45 -7.46 27.92
N CYS A 3 17.26 -6.27 28.51
CA CYS A 3 16.70 -5.10 27.79
C CYS A 3 17.50 -4.72 26.53
N MET A 4 18.83 -4.75 26.58
CA MET A 4 19.72 -4.48 25.44
C MET A 4 19.63 -5.54 24.33
N GLU A 5 19.40 -6.81 24.68
CA GLU A 5 19.15 -7.85 23.66
C GLU A 5 17.81 -7.65 22.99
N LYS A 6 16.78 -7.26 23.75
CA LYS A 6 15.46 -6.94 23.19
C LYS A 6 15.53 -5.75 22.24
N ASP A 7 16.23 -4.67 22.61
CA ASP A 7 16.41 -3.49 21.76
C ASP A 7 17.22 -3.81 20.50
N PHE A 8 18.21 -4.71 20.60
CA PHE A 8 18.99 -5.19 19.46
C PHE A 8 18.13 -5.98 18.47
N TRP A 9 17.29 -6.91 18.97
CA TRP A 9 16.35 -7.67 18.14
C TRP A 9 15.20 -6.80 17.61
N ASP A 10 14.66 -5.84 18.36
CA ASP A 10 13.65 -4.89 17.88
C ASP A 10 14.23 -3.94 16.80
N ALA A 11 15.52 -3.61 16.87
CA ALA A 11 16.21 -2.83 15.85
C ALA A 11 16.55 -3.63 14.59
N THR A 12 16.84 -4.94 14.72
CA THR A 12 17.16 -5.81 13.57
C THR A 12 15.93 -6.45 12.93
N MET A 13 14.84 -6.68 13.69
CA MET A 13 13.55 -7.19 13.18
C MET A 13 12.67 -6.08 12.61
N LYS A 14 13.03 -4.80 12.79
CA LYS A 14 12.57 -3.70 11.95
C LYS A 14 13.27 -3.75 10.59
N GLU A 15 13.24 -4.90 9.93
CA GLU A 15 13.29 -4.88 8.46
C GLU A 15 12.18 -3.93 8.01
N GLU A 16 12.51 -2.96 7.17
CA GLU A 16 11.57 -2.01 6.56
C GLU A 16 10.41 -2.80 5.93
N THR A 17 9.36 -3.04 6.71
CA THR A 17 8.11 -3.68 6.28
C THR A 17 7.24 -2.68 5.50
N THR A 18 7.72 -1.44 5.39
CA THR A 18 7.19 -0.38 4.55
C THR A 18 7.52 -0.65 3.09
N VAL A 19 6.49 -0.71 2.25
CA VAL A 19 6.66 -0.77 0.81
C VAL A 19 7.37 0.50 0.35
N LYS A 20 8.44 0.37 -0.43
CA LYS A 20 9.13 1.55 -0.98
C LYS A 20 8.15 2.39 -1.80
N PRO A 21 8.10 3.74 -1.61
CA PRO A 21 7.17 4.60 -2.34
C PRO A 21 7.25 4.43 -3.86
N GLU A 22 8.42 4.14 -4.42
CA GLU A 22 8.61 3.91 -5.85
C GLU A 22 7.83 2.69 -6.34
N ILE A 23 7.92 1.57 -5.60
CA ILE A 23 7.20 0.32 -5.90
C ILE A 23 5.70 0.53 -5.70
N ALA A 24 5.30 1.19 -4.61
CA ALA A 24 3.90 1.52 -4.37
C ALA A 24 3.30 2.34 -5.51
N ASN A 25 4.02 3.38 -5.98
CA ASN A 25 3.57 4.21 -7.08
C ASN A 25 3.45 3.44 -8.40
N GLU A 26 4.36 2.51 -8.69
CA GLU A 26 4.28 1.66 -9.88
C GLU A 26 3.02 0.78 -9.85
N ILE A 27 2.79 0.08 -8.74
CA ILE A 27 1.61 -0.76 -8.55
C ILE A 27 0.33 0.09 -8.60
N ILE A 28 0.30 1.27 -7.97
CA ILE A 28 -0.85 2.18 -8.01
C ILE A 28 -1.18 2.59 -9.46
N ARG A 29 -0.19 2.83 -10.32
CA ARG A 29 -0.45 3.12 -11.74
C ARG A 29 -1.15 1.97 -12.45
N HIS A 30 -0.76 0.73 -12.17
CA HIS A 30 -1.46 -0.44 -12.70
C HIS A 30 -2.89 -0.55 -12.16
N LEU A 31 -3.10 -0.28 -10.86
CA LEU A 31 -4.41 -0.24 -10.24
C LEU A 31 -5.31 0.85 -10.85
N GLN A 32 -4.77 2.02 -11.17
CA GLN A 32 -5.51 3.09 -11.86
C GLN A 32 -6.01 2.66 -13.24
N GLY A 33 -5.19 1.91 -13.99
CA GLY A 33 -5.61 1.33 -15.27
C GLY A 33 -6.78 0.36 -15.11
N GLN A 34 -6.71 -0.53 -14.12
CA GLN A 34 -7.79 -1.46 -13.80
C GLN A 34 -9.06 -0.74 -13.34
N TRP A 35 -8.91 0.29 -12.50
CA TRP A 35 -10.02 1.13 -12.07
C TRP A 35 -10.74 1.79 -13.25
N ALA A 36 -10.00 2.35 -14.21
CA ALA A 36 -10.58 2.95 -15.41
C ALA A 36 -11.33 1.90 -16.25
N PHE A 37 -10.74 0.71 -16.40
CA PHE A 37 -11.37 -0.40 -17.11
C PHE A 37 -12.68 -0.85 -16.44
N TYR A 38 -12.69 -1.05 -15.13
CA TYR A 38 -13.90 -1.44 -14.40
C TYR A 38 -15.00 -0.39 -14.47
N ASN A 39 -14.65 0.89 -14.41
CA ASN A 39 -15.62 1.98 -14.60
C ASN A 39 -16.23 1.97 -16.00
N GLN A 40 -15.41 1.73 -17.04
CA GLN A 40 -15.92 1.61 -18.41
C GLN A 40 -16.86 0.43 -18.59
N MET A 41 -16.61 -0.67 -17.89
CA MET A 41 -17.44 -1.88 -17.92
C MET A 41 -18.69 -1.79 -17.00
N GLY A 42 -18.87 -0.70 -16.25
CA GLY A 42 -19.96 -0.54 -15.30
C GLY A 42 -19.82 -1.37 -14.02
N MET A 43 -18.64 -1.94 -13.78
CA MET A 43 -18.27 -2.77 -12.62
C MET A 43 -17.90 -1.89 -11.42
N LYS A 44 -18.90 -1.23 -10.86
CA LYS A 44 -18.70 -0.18 -9.84
C LYS A 44 -18.11 -0.71 -8.53
N ASP A 45 -18.50 -1.91 -8.10
CA ASP A 45 -18.01 -2.48 -6.84
C ASP A 45 -16.53 -2.85 -6.94
N GLU A 46 -16.10 -3.39 -8.08
CA GLU A 46 -14.72 -3.70 -8.39
C GLU A 46 -13.88 -2.42 -8.50
N ALA A 47 -14.40 -1.37 -9.14
CA ALA A 47 -13.75 -0.07 -9.19
C ALA A 47 -13.53 0.50 -7.77
N VAL A 48 -14.54 0.43 -6.89
CA VAL A 48 -14.39 0.86 -5.48
C VAL A 48 -13.32 0.03 -4.77
N ARG A 49 -13.31 -1.30 -4.95
CA ARG A 49 -12.32 -2.19 -4.32
C ARG A 49 -10.91 -1.87 -4.76
N ILE A 50 -10.68 -1.61 -6.04
CA ILE A 50 -9.37 -1.18 -6.56
C ILE A 50 -8.94 0.16 -5.95
N GLY A 51 -9.87 1.10 -5.78
CA GLY A 51 -9.60 2.37 -5.10
C GLY A 51 -9.09 2.17 -3.68
N HIS A 52 -9.75 1.31 -2.90
CA HIS A 52 -9.31 0.97 -1.54
C HIS A 52 -7.94 0.28 -1.50
N LEU A 53 -7.67 -0.64 -2.42
CA LEU A 53 -6.36 -1.31 -2.49
C LEU A 53 -5.23 -0.32 -2.80
N ALA A 54 -5.46 0.65 -3.68
CA ALA A 54 -4.48 1.70 -3.96
C ALA A 54 -4.20 2.55 -2.71
N ASP A 55 -5.20 2.80 -1.88
CA ASP A 55 -5.06 3.56 -0.65
C ASP A 55 -4.40 2.79 0.49
N GLU A 56 -4.72 1.51 0.66
CA GLU A 56 -3.98 0.60 1.56
C GLU A 56 -2.49 0.57 1.19
N LEU A 57 -2.17 0.52 -0.10
CA LEU A 57 -0.79 0.51 -0.57
C LEU A 57 -0.07 1.85 -0.34
N ARG A 58 -0.78 2.98 -0.45
CA ARG A 58 -0.23 4.30 -0.06
C ARG A 58 0.09 4.34 1.43
N VAL A 59 -0.79 3.83 2.28
CA VAL A 59 -0.53 3.80 3.73
C VAL A 59 0.66 2.88 4.05
N ALA A 60 0.72 1.71 3.41
CA ALA A 60 1.83 0.77 3.56
C ALA A 60 3.19 1.32 3.08
N SER A 61 3.19 2.36 2.24
CA SER A 61 4.40 3.07 1.81
C SER A 61 4.64 4.41 2.55
N GLY A 62 3.84 4.72 3.57
CA GLY A 62 3.93 5.98 4.32
C GLY A 62 3.40 7.21 3.56
N GLN A 63 2.70 7.01 2.45
CA GLN A 63 2.03 8.06 1.67
C GLN A 63 0.62 8.36 2.21
N LYS A 64 0.09 9.54 1.87
CA LYS A 64 -1.28 9.92 2.25
C LYS A 64 -2.32 9.25 1.34
N VAL A 65 -3.40 8.80 1.94
CA VAL A 65 -4.64 8.35 1.27
C VAL A 65 -5.14 9.42 0.30
N GLN A 66 -5.60 9.01 -0.89
CA GLN A 66 -6.10 9.96 -1.91
C GLN A 66 -7.60 9.86 -2.14
N ASN A 67 -8.20 8.67 -2.04
CA ASN A 67 -9.64 8.55 -2.17
C ASN A 67 -10.29 8.78 -0.80
N LYS A 68 -11.37 9.56 -0.78
CA LYS A 68 -12.23 9.83 0.38
C LYS A 68 -13.68 9.58 -0.02
#